data_AF-A0A7K4H9Q7-F1
#
_entry.id   AF-A0A7K4H9Q7-F1
#
_cell.length_a   1.000
_cell.length_b   1.000
_cell.length_c   1.000
_cell.angle_alpha   90.00
_cell.angle_beta   90.00
_cell.angle_gamma   90.00
#
_symmetry.space_group_name_H-M   'P 1'
#
loop_
_entity.id
_entity.type
_entity.pdbx_description
1 polymer ?
#
loop_
_entity_poly.entity_id
_entity_poly.type
_entity_poly.pdbx_seq_one_letter_code
_entity_poly.pdbx_strand_id
1 'polypeptide(L)'
;KLYELGEVIAQKIINRGLRPIINLGGHELKQYNLHAGPFIPNYKEKMHNQVLKPGDAYACEPFATSGIGKVENGRDAYIYRFVKRIKKNMPYEHLAYMNKIEKNFKHLPFSPRWIENNNLISKNKIQRTLETFIGKKILDKYPILLEKTREPVAQEEHTIILDMEGNKIVTTRE
;
A
#
# COMPACT_ATOMS: atom_id res chain seq x y z
N LYS A 1 -10.33 -16.29 11.13
CA LYS A 1 -8.87 -16.11 10.89
C LYS A 1 -8.66 -15.52 9.50
N LEU A 2 -7.59 -14.77 9.26
CA LEU A 2 -7.41 -14.06 7.98
C LEU A 2 -7.34 -15.01 6.77
N TYR A 3 -6.72 -16.19 6.88
CA TYR A 3 -6.70 -17.17 5.77
C TYR A 3 -8.09 -17.68 5.37
N GLU A 4 -9.11 -17.60 6.24
CA GLU A 4 -10.48 -18.04 5.93
C GLU A 4 -11.16 -17.03 5.00
N LEU A 5 -10.83 -15.74 5.12
CA LEU A 5 -11.23 -14.73 4.16
C LEU A 5 -10.60 -15.02 2.80
N GLY A 6 -9.31 -15.33 2.78
CA GLY A 6 -8.60 -15.70 1.55
C GLY A 6 -9.16 -16.94 0.86
N GLU A 7 -9.60 -17.95 1.62
CA GLU A 7 -10.29 -19.12 1.06
C GLU A 7 -11.58 -18.73 0.33
N VAL A 8 -12.41 -17.88 0.95
CA VAL A 8 -13.65 -17.39 0.34
C VAL A 8 -13.38 -16.52 -0.90
N ILE A 9 -12.39 -15.62 -0.83
CA ILE A 9 -11.98 -14.78 -1.96
C ILE A 9 -11.55 -15.65 -3.14
N ALA A 10 -10.61 -16.58 -2.94
CA ALA A 10 -10.14 -17.47 -3.99
C ALA A 10 -11.29 -18.27 -4.60
N GLN A 11 -12.17 -18.86 -3.78
CA GLN A 11 -13.31 -19.63 -4.29
C GLN A 11 -14.19 -18.78 -5.21
N LYS A 12 -14.51 -17.54 -4.83
CA LYS A 12 -15.35 -16.64 -5.65
C LYS A 12 -14.68 -16.23 -6.96
N ILE A 13 -13.37 -16.03 -6.96
CA ILE A 13 -12.59 -15.67 -8.16
C ILE A 13 -12.46 -16.88 -9.09
N ILE A 14 -12.07 -18.05 -8.55
CA ILE A 14 -11.87 -19.29 -9.30
C ILE A 14 -13.17 -19.77 -9.95
N ASN A 15 -14.30 -19.69 -9.23
CA ASN A 15 -15.61 -20.07 -9.79
C ASN A 15 -16.05 -19.20 -10.98
N ARG A 16 -15.39 -18.07 -11.21
CA ARG A 16 -15.60 -17.19 -12.37
C ARG A 16 -14.57 -17.39 -13.49
N GLY A 17 -13.73 -18.42 -13.39
CA GLY A 17 -12.70 -18.73 -14.39
C GLY A 17 -11.47 -17.83 -14.34
N LEU A 18 -11.28 -17.06 -13.25
CA LEU A 18 -10.14 -16.17 -13.06
C LEU A 18 -9.17 -16.71 -12.00
N ARG A 19 -7.99 -16.10 -11.89
CA ARG A 19 -7.00 -16.42 -10.86
C ARG A 19 -6.88 -15.30 -9.83
N PRO A 20 -6.85 -15.61 -8.52
CA PRO A 20 -6.50 -14.62 -7.52
C PRO A 20 -5.03 -14.24 -7.63
N ILE A 21 -4.69 -12.96 -7.41
CA ILE A 21 -3.29 -12.57 -7.25
C ILE A 21 -2.82 -12.97 -5.86
N ILE A 22 -1.82 -13.84 -5.77
CA ILE A 22 -1.46 -14.48 -4.50
C ILE A 22 -0.46 -13.68 -3.65
N ASN A 23 0.29 -12.77 -4.25
CA ASN A 23 1.31 -11.96 -3.58
C ASN A 23 0.94 -10.47 -3.47
N LEU A 24 -0.36 -10.17 -3.54
CA LEU A 24 -0.96 -8.86 -3.30
C LEU A 24 -2.35 -9.10 -2.70
N GLY A 25 -2.78 -8.26 -1.77
CA GLY A 25 -4.02 -8.47 -1.01
C GLY A 25 -4.12 -7.51 0.16
N GLY A 26 -5.15 -7.69 0.98
CA GLY A 26 -5.52 -6.74 2.02
C GLY A 26 -4.58 -6.71 3.21
N HIS A 27 -4.82 -5.76 4.10
CA HIS A 27 -3.92 -5.50 5.23
C HIS A 27 -4.61 -4.77 6.38
N GLU A 28 -4.06 -4.90 7.59
CA GLU A 28 -4.48 -4.11 8.74
C GLU A 28 -4.17 -2.62 8.53
N LEU A 29 -5.05 -1.77 9.05
CA LEU A 29 -4.94 -0.32 9.09
C LEU A 29 -4.74 0.13 10.54
N LYS A 30 -3.78 1.02 10.78
CA LYS A 30 -3.62 1.73 12.06
C LYS A 30 -3.52 3.22 11.83
N GLN A 31 -3.68 4.00 12.89
CA GLN A 31 -3.57 5.46 12.82
C GLN A 31 -2.22 5.87 12.21
N TYR A 32 -2.26 6.55 11.06
CA TYR A 32 -1.07 6.94 10.27
C TYR A 32 -0.15 5.80 9.81
N ASN A 33 -0.63 4.56 9.83
CA ASN A 33 0.08 3.41 9.29
C ASN A 33 -0.84 2.62 8.36
N LEU A 34 -0.67 2.85 7.06
CA LEU A 34 -1.48 2.21 6.03
C LEU A 34 -1.28 0.69 6.03
N HIS A 35 -0.05 0.19 6.14
CA HIS A 35 0.24 -1.25 6.11
C HIS A 35 0.69 -1.71 7.51
N ALA A 36 -0.25 -1.99 8.41
CA ALA A 36 0.04 -2.21 9.83
C ALA A 36 0.53 -3.62 10.21
N GLY A 37 0.68 -4.51 9.23
CA GLY A 37 1.42 -5.77 9.35
C GLY A 37 0.61 -7.00 8.94
N PRO A 38 -0.49 -7.34 9.64
CA PRO A 38 -1.35 -8.47 9.30
C PRO A 38 -1.90 -8.34 7.88
N PHE A 39 -1.78 -9.42 7.11
CA PHE A 39 -2.14 -9.49 5.70
C PHE A 39 -3.38 -10.38 5.51
N ILE A 40 -4.33 -9.92 4.69
CA ILE A 40 -5.48 -10.69 4.23
C ILE A 40 -5.14 -11.25 2.86
N PRO A 41 -4.80 -12.55 2.76
CA PRO A 41 -4.46 -13.14 1.47
C PRO A 41 -5.69 -13.27 0.57
N ASN A 42 -5.47 -13.28 -0.74
CA ASN A 42 -6.50 -13.59 -1.74
C ASN A 42 -6.69 -15.09 -2.00
N TYR A 43 -6.04 -15.92 -1.19
CA TYR A 43 -6.13 -17.38 -1.23
C TYR A 43 -5.89 -17.97 0.16
N LYS A 44 -6.21 -19.26 0.34
CA LYS A 44 -6.02 -19.93 1.61
C LYS A 44 -4.54 -20.20 1.87
N GLU A 45 -3.92 -19.34 2.66
CA GLU A 45 -2.54 -19.52 3.12
C GLU A 45 -2.47 -19.53 4.65
N LYS A 46 -2.30 -20.72 5.22
CA LYS A 46 -2.45 -20.97 6.66
C LYS A 46 -1.48 -20.18 7.54
N MET A 47 -0.38 -19.64 6.99
CA MET A 47 0.53 -18.78 7.75
C MET A 47 -0.14 -17.48 8.20
N HIS A 48 -1.17 -17.01 7.48
CA HIS A 48 -1.98 -15.85 7.85
C HIS A 48 -3.10 -16.26 8.83
N ASN A 49 -2.69 -16.76 10.00
CA ASN A 49 -3.59 -17.35 11.00
C ASN A 49 -4.17 -16.36 12.02
N GLN A 50 -3.87 -15.06 11.89
CA GLN A 50 -4.36 -14.05 12.81
C GLN A 50 -5.88 -14.07 12.90
N VAL A 51 -6.38 -13.97 14.13
CA VAL A 51 -7.80 -13.85 14.43
C VAL A 51 -8.13 -12.37 14.46
N LEU A 52 -9.18 -11.99 13.74
CA LEU A 52 -9.73 -10.64 13.76
C LEU A 52 -10.22 -10.31 15.18
N LYS A 53 -9.97 -9.09 15.66
CA LYS A 53 -10.35 -8.66 17.01
C LYS A 53 -11.23 -7.40 16.98
N PRO A 54 -12.09 -7.22 17.99
CA PRO A 54 -12.78 -5.94 18.21
C PRO A 54 -11.79 -4.77 18.22
N GLY A 55 -12.14 -3.69 17.53
CA GLY A 55 -11.30 -2.51 17.32
C GLY A 55 -10.33 -2.60 16.14
N ASP A 56 -10.17 -3.76 15.50
CA ASP A 56 -9.32 -3.86 14.31
C ASP A 56 -9.96 -3.14 13.10
N ALA A 57 -9.11 -2.57 12.25
CA ALA A 57 -9.48 -2.06 10.94
C ALA A 57 -8.65 -2.73 9.86
N TYR A 58 -9.27 -3.12 8.75
CA TYR A 58 -8.60 -3.77 7.63
C TYR A 58 -9.08 -3.22 6.30
N ALA A 59 -8.14 -3.07 5.37
CA ALA A 59 -8.40 -3.06 3.94
C ALA A 59 -8.63 -4.52 3.49
N CYS A 60 -9.75 -4.79 2.85
CA CYS A 60 -10.03 -6.05 2.17
C CYS A 60 -10.12 -5.79 0.67
N GLU A 61 -9.08 -6.19 -0.06
CA GLU A 61 -8.88 -5.84 -1.47
C GLU A 61 -8.60 -7.10 -2.32
N PRO A 62 -9.64 -7.81 -2.78
CA PRO A 62 -9.48 -8.89 -3.73
C PRO A 62 -8.93 -8.42 -5.09
N PHE A 63 -7.91 -9.12 -5.58
CA PHE A 63 -7.37 -8.94 -6.93
C PHE A 63 -7.59 -10.20 -7.78
N ALA A 64 -8.17 -10.03 -8.96
CA ALA A 64 -8.44 -11.11 -9.91
C ALA A 64 -7.79 -10.82 -11.27
N THR A 65 -7.33 -11.85 -11.97
CA THR A 65 -6.70 -11.70 -13.30
C THR A 65 -6.96 -12.91 -14.21
N SER A 66 -6.90 -12.70 -15.53
CA SER A 66 -6.78 -13.75 -16.55
C SER A 66 -5.36 -14.33 -16.64
N GLY A 67 -4.36 -13.62 -16.12
CA GLY A 67 -2.96 -14.01 -16.10
C GLY A 67 -2.64 -15.08 -15.07
N ILE A 68 -1.38 -15.16 -14.66
CA ILE A 68 -0.88 -16.24 -13.80
C ILE A 68 -1.16 -16.02 -12.30
N GLY A 69 -1.73 -14.88 -11.92
CA GLY A 69 -2.07 -14.59 -10.52
C GLY A 69 -0.87 -14.19 -9.66
N LYS A 70 0.14 -13.54 -10.24
CA LYS A 70 1.27 -12.97 -9.51
C LYS A 70 1.66 -11.62 -10.08
N VAL A 71 1.98 -10.68 -9.19
CA VAL A 71 2.57 -9.39 -9.58
C VAL A 71 4.08 -9.37 -9.39
N GLU A 72 4.75 -8.55 -10.19
CA GLU A 72 6.16 -8.20 -10.06
C GLU A 72 6.34 -6.69 -10.06
N ASN A 73 7.47 -6.23 -9.50
CA ASN A 73 7.82 -4.82 -9.52
C ASN A 73 8.19 -4.37 -10.94
N GLY A 74 7.56 -3.30 -11.39
CA GLY A 74 7.97 -2.52 -12.56
C GLY A 74 9.25 -1.72 -12.32
N ARG A 75 9.73 -1.07 -13.37
CA ARG A 75 10.92 -0.20 -13.32
C ARG A 75 10.61 1.13 -12.65
N ASP A 76 9.43 1.66 -12.90
CA ASP A 76 9.01 2.99 -12.48
C ASP A 76 8.29 2.96 -11.12
N ALA A 77 8.39 4.09 -10.40
CA ALA A 77 7.69 4.33 -9.15
C ALA A 77 7.22 5.77 -9.10
N TYR A 78 5.98 5.98 -8.66
CA TYR A 78 5.36 7.30 -8.56
C TYR A 78 4.77 7.58 -7.18
N ILE A 79 4.91 6.63 -6.27
CA ILE A 79 4.42 6.72 -4.89
C ILE A 79 5.61 6.50 -3.96
N TYR A 80 5.74 7.37 -2.97
CA TYR A 80 6.85 7.43 -2.04
C TYR A 80 6.36 7.50 -0.61
N ARG A 81 7.18 7.06 0.35
CA ARG A 81 6.88 7.18 1.79
C ARG A 81 8.10 7.71 2.52
N PHE A 82 7.87 8.62 3.47
CA PHE A 82 8.90 9.07 4.38
C PHE A 82 9.21 8.00 5.43
N VAL A 83 10.47 7.58 5.47
CA VAL A 83 10.94 6.50 6.35
C VAL A 83 11.57 7.09 7.60
N LYS A 84 12.54 7.99 7.42
CA LYS A 84 13.35 8.52 8.52
C LYS A 84 14.08 9.80 8.15
N ARG A 85 14.44 10.56 9.18
CA ARG A 85 15.33 11.73 9.06
C ARG A 85 16.80 11.31 8.98
N ILE A 86 17.54 11.92 8.07
CA ILE A 86 19.01 11.91 8.08
C ILE A 86 19.50 13.34 7.90
N LYS A 87 20.20 13.86 8.91
CA LYS A 87 20.70 15.24 8.91
C LYS A 87 22.17 15.37 8.49
N LYS A 88 22.98 14.35 8.77
CA LYS A 88 24.44 14.38 8.52
C LYS A 88 24.73 14.51 7.02
N ASN A 89 25.64 15.42 6.66
CA ASN A 89 26.10 15.65 5.29
C ASN A 89 24.97 15.96 4.29
N MET A 90 23.99 16.75 4.73
CA MET A 90 22.88 17.19 3.88
C MET A 90 22.95 18.70 3.64
N PRO A 91 22.82 19.16 2.37
CA PRO A 91 22.67 20.57 2.07
C PRO A 91 21.48 21.19 2.80
N TYR A 92 21.58 22.46 3.16
CA TYR A 92 20.51 23.19 3.86
C TYR A 92 19.16 23.11 3.11
N GLU A 93 19.19 23.26 1.78
CA GLU A 93 18.00 23.12 0.93
C GLU A 93 17.32 21.75 1.09
N HIS A 94 18.11 20.67 1.13
CA HIS A 94 17.56 19.33 1.31
C HIS A 94 17.01 19.11 2.73
N LEU A 95 17.61 19.71 3.77
CA LEU A 95 17.04 19.68 5.11
C LEU A 95 15.67 20.37 5.14
N ALA A 96 15.53 21.50 4.44
CA ALA A 96 14.26 22.20 4.32
C ALA A 96 13.21 21.36 3.57
N TYR A 97 13.58 20.70 2.47
CA TYR A 97 12.69 19.82 1.72
C TYR A 97 12.25 18.60 2.54
N MET A 98 13.18 17.98 3.27
CA MET A 98 12.89 16.87 4.18
C MET A 98 11.87 17.29 5.24
N ASN A 99 12.04 18.47 5.86
CA ASN A 99 11.09 19.03 6.82
C ASN A 99 9.70 19.25 6.21
N LYS A 100 9.64 19.81 5.00
CA LYS A 100 8.37 20.05 4.30
C LYS A 100 7.65 18.75 3.99
N ILE A 101 8.34 17.75 3.43
CA ILE A 101 7.76 16.44 3.07
C ILE A 101 7.21 15.76 4.32
N GLU A 102 7.99 15.65 5.39
CA GLU A 102 7.56 14.97 6.61
C GLU A 102 6.41 15.70 7.32
N LYS A 103 6.43 17.04 7.35
CA LYS A 103 5.33 17.81 7.95
C LYS A 103 4.01 17.57 7.20
N ASN A 104 4.06 17.48 5.87
CA ASN A 104 2.86 17.36 5.04
C ASN A 104 2.34 15.93 4.98
N PHE A 105 3.23 14.94 4.86
CA PHE A 105 2.83 13.55 4.61
C PHE A 105 3.04 12.61 5.79
N LYS A 106 3.80 13.01 6.81
CA LYS A 106 4.20 12.15 7.95
C LYS A 106 4.77 10.83 7.41
N HIS A 107 4.16 9.70 7.74
CA HIS A 107 4.52 8.37 7.23
C HIS A 107 3.53 7.83 6.18
N LEU A 108 2.59 8.66 5.72
CA LEU A 108 1.65 8.27 4.67
C LEU A 108 2.31 8.34 3.29
N PRO A 109 1.88 7.49 2.34
CA PRO A 109 2.34 7.58 0.96
C PRO A 109 1.97 8.92 0.31
N PHE A 110 2.82 9.40 -0.59
CA PHE A 110 2.61 10.63 -1.37
C PHE A 110 3.17 10.49 -2.79
N SER A 111 2.80 11.42 -3.67
CA SER A 111 3.26 11.46 -5.06
C SER A 111 4.06 12.74 -5.38
N PRO A 112 4.92 12.74 -6.43
CA PRO A 112 5.58 13.96 -6.92
C PRO A 112 4.59 15.07 -7.27
N ARG A 113 3.41 14.70 -7.79
CA ARG A 113 2.30 15.62 -8.07
C ARG A 113 1.85 16.35 -6.82
N TRP A 114 1.79 15.69 -5.66
CA TRP A 114 1.42 16.34 -4.40
C TRP A 114 2.51 17.28 -3.89
N ILE A 115 3.78 16.96 -4.13
CA ILE A 115 4.90 17.88 -3.83
C ILE A 115 4.76 19.17 -4.66
N GLU A 116 4.46 19.03 -5.95
CA GLU A 116 4.24 20.16 -6.86
C GLU A 116 3.01 20.98 -6.46
N ASN A 117 1.84 20.34 -6.31
CA ASN A 117 0.58 21.01 -5.99
C ASN A 117 0.60 21.76 -4.65
N ASN A 118 1.36 21.25 -3.66
CA ASN A 118 1.52 21.91 -2.36
C ASN A 118 2.72 22.87 -2.31
N ASN A 119 3.38 23.14 -3.44
CA ASN A 119 4.55 24.04 -3.55
C ASN A 119 5.67 23.71 -2.54
N LEU A 120 5.90 22.42 -2.27
CA LEU A 120 6.91 22.02 -1.29
C LEU A 120 8.33 22.17 -1.85
N ILE A 121 8.49 21.83 -3.12
CA ILE A 121 9.75 21.85 -3.88
C ILE A 121 9.45 22.39 -5.28
N SER A 122 10.34 23.22 -5.83
CA SER A 122 10.23 23.71 -7.21
C SER A 122 10.17 22.55 -8.20
N LYS A 123 9.25 22.59 -9.19
CA LYS A 123 8.98 21.51 -10.16
C LYS A 123 10.24 20.88 -10.76
N ASN A 124 11.16 21.72 -11.23
CA ASN A 124 12.44 21.30 -11.83
C ASN A 124 13.42 20.62 -10.87
N LYS A 125 13.17 20.68 -9.56
CA LYS A 125 13.99 20.06 -8.51
C LYS A 125 13.36 18.80 -7.89
N ILE A 126 12.10 18.48 -8.20
CA ILE A 126 11.38 17.38 -7.53
C ILE A 126 12.08 16.04 -7.77
N GLN A 127 12.29 15.68 -9.04
CA GLN A 127 12.82 14.37 -9.41
C GLN A 127 14.21 14.10 -8.79
N ARG A 128 15.17 15.01 -8.99
CA ARG A 128 16.53 14.91 -8.42
C ARG A 128 16.54 14.84 -6.88
N THR A 129 15.58 15.51 -6.22
CA THR A 129 15.47 15.48 -4.76
C THR A 129 14.97 14.12 -4.30
N LEU A 130 13.94 13.58 -4.94
CA LEU A 130 13.40 12.25 -4.65
C LEU A 130 14.49 11.18 -4.82
N GLU A 131 15.21 11.19 -5.95
CA GLU A 131 16.32 10.27 -6.21
C GLU A 131 17.40 10.34 -5.13
N THR A 132 17.80 11.55 -4.72
CA THR A 132 18.76 11.74 -3.63
C THR A 132 18.25 11.15 -2.32
N PHE A 133 16.98 11.36 -1.98
CA PHE A 133 16.41 10.91 -0.72
C PHE A 133 16.21 9.40 -0.69
N ILE A 134 15.87 8.79 -1.83
CA ILE A 134 15.80 7.33 -1.99
C ILE A 134 17.19 6.72 -1.83
N GLY A 135 18.20 7.28 -2.50
CA GLY A 135 19.60 6.81 -2.38
C GLY A 135 20.12 6.88 -0.95
N LYS A 136 19.62 7.83 -0.15
CA LYS A 136 19.93 7.97 1.28
C LYS A 136 18.99 7.20 2.22
N LYS A 137 17.99 6.47 1.70
CA LYS A 137 16.97 5.76 2.50
C LYS A 137 16.18 6.69 3.45
N ILE A 138 16.01 7.96 3.05
CA ILE A 138 15.11 8.92 3.70
C ILE A 138 13.68 8.65 3.24
N LEU A 139 13.53 8.35 1.94
CA LEU A 139 12.30 7.90 1.32
C LEU A 139 12.43 6.46 0.85
N ASP A 140 11.33 5.72 0.96
CA ASP A 140 11.10 4.50 0.18
C ASP A 140 10.20 4.82 -1.00
N LYS A 141 10.22 3.96 -2.02
CA LYS A 141 9.35 4.02 -3.19
C LYS A 141 8.50 2.76 -3.30
N TYR A 142 7.28 2.91 -3.78
CA TYR A 142 6.42 1.79 -4.19
C TYR A 142 6.47 1.70 -5.71
N PRO A 143 7.14 0.68 -6.27
CA PRO A 143 7.12 0.41 -7.71
C PRO A 143 5.69 0.15 -8.20
N ILE A 144 5.46 0.38 -9.48
CA ILE A 144 4.25 -0.12 -10.14
C ILE A 144 4.24 -1.63 -10.01
N LEU A 145 3.10 -2.21 -9.61
CA LEU A 145 2.91 -3.65 -9.58
C LEU A 145 2.27 -4.08 -10.89
N LEU A 146 2.91 -5.03 -11.56
CA LEU A 146 2.51 -5.48 -12.89
C LEU A 146 2.22 -6.97 -12.80
N GLU A 147 1.06 -7.40 -13.29
CA GLU A 147 0.79 -8.82 -13.47
C GLU A 147 1.89 -9.42 -14.35
N LYS A 148 2.45 -10.57 -13.94
CA LYS A 148 3.69 -11.10 -14.51
C LYS A 148 3.58 -11.44 -16.00
N THR A 149 2.40 -11.84 -16.46
CA THR A 149 2.09 -12.07 -17.88
C THR A 149 1.50 -10.85 -18.59
N ARG A 150 1.40 -9.71 -17.91
CA ARG A 150 0.85 -8.44 -18.44
C ARG A 150 -0.62 -8.51 -18.80
N GLU A 151 -1.32 -9.47 -18.24
CA GLU A 151 -2.75 -9.64 -18.39
C GLU A 151 -3.53 -8.63 -17.52
N PRO A 152 -4.78 -8.30 -17.87
CA PRO A 152 -5.63 -7.43 -17.09
C PRO A 152 -5.79 -7.89 -15.64
N VAL A 153 -5.87 -6.92 -14.73
CA VAL A 153 -6.17 -7.12 -13.31
C VAL A 153 -7.41 -6.31 -12.95
N ALA A 154 -8.37 -6.95 -12.30
CA ALA A 154 -9.50 -6.31 -11.65
C ALA A 154 -9.28 -6.29 -10.14
N GLN A 155 -9.67 -5.20 -9.50
CA GLN A 155 -9.62 -5.02 -8.05
C GLN A 155 -10.89 -4.33 -7.57
N GLU A 156 -11.29 -4.66 -6.35
CA GLU A 156 -12.30 -3.99 -5.55
C GLU A 156 -11.75 -3.87 -4.13
N GLU A 157 -12.09 -2.83 -3.39
CA GLU A 157 -11.62 -2.67 -2.00
C GLU A 157 -12.66 -2.04 -1.10
N HIS A 158 -12.75 -2.61 0.10
CA HIS A 158 -13.43 -1.95 1.20
C HIS A 158 -12.59 -1.93 2.47
N THR A 159 -12.73 -0.85 3.21
CA THR A 159 -12.32 -0.77 4.61
C THR A 159 -13.40 -1.37 5.51
N ILE A 160 -12.99 -2.35 6.32
CA ILE A 160 -13.81 -3.05 7.30
C ILE A 160 -13.27 -2.73 8.69
N ILE A 161 -14.15 -2.30 9.60
CA ILE A 161 -13.87 -2.09 11.01
C ILE A 161 -14.66 -3.12 11.80
N LEU A 162 -14.04 -3.71 12.81
CA LEU A 162 -14.76 -4.40 13.87
C LEU A 162 -14.97 -3.43 15.01
N ASP A 163 -16.21 -3.14 15.36
CA ASP A 163 -16.49 -2.34 16.55
C ASP A 163 -16.07 -3.11 17.82
N MET A 164 -16.23 -2.46 18.98
CA MET A 164 -15.82 -3.06 20.27
C MET A 164 -16.70 -4.26 20.67
N GLU A 165 -17.86 -4.43 20.07
CA GLU A 165 -18.76 -5.56 20.28
C GLU A 165 -18.47 -6.71 19.27
N GLY A 166 -17.59 -6.46 18.30
CA GLY A 166 -17.23 -7.41 17.25
C GLY A 166 -18.15 -7.37 16.02
N ASN A 167 -19.04 -6.39 15.92
CA ASN A 167 -19.85 -6.20 14.71
C ASN A 167 -18.99 -5.61 13.60
N LYS A 168 -19.24 -6.08 12.37
CA LYS A 168 -18.57 -5.56 11.18
C LYS A 168 -19.22 -4.27 10.69
N ILE A 169 -18.41 -3.26 10.46
CA ILE A 169 -18.78 -2.01 9.82
C ILE A 169 -17.97 -1.90 8.53
N VAL A 170 -18.64 -1.65 7.41
CA VAL A 170 -17.97 -1.39 6.13
C VAL A 170 -18.11 0.10 5.84
N THR A 171 -16.99 0.83 5.82
CA THR A 171 -16.99 2.30 5.82
C THR A 171 -16.94 2.93 4.43
N THR A 172 -16.93 2.10 3.39
CA THR A 172 -16.65 2.48 1.99
C THR A 172 -17.70 1.94 1.03
N ARG A 173 -18.88 1.55 1.54
CA ARG A 173 -20.01 1.18 0.68
C ARG A 173 -20.62 2.43 0.05
N GLU A 174 -20.98 2.33 -1.21
CA GLU A 174 -21.84 3.30 -1.91
C GLU A 174 -23.25 3.35 -1.30
#